data_AF-A0A2E2V1V0-F1
#
_entry.id   AF-A0A2E2V1V0-F1
#
_cell.length_a   1.000
_cell.length_b   1.000
_cell.length_c   1.000
_cell.angle_alpha   90.00
_cell.angle_beta   90.00
_cell.angle_gamma   90.00
#
_symmetry.space_group_name_H-M   'P 1'
#
loop_
_entity.id
_entity.type
_entity.pdbx_description
1 polymer ?
#
loop_
_entity_poly.entity_id
_entity_poly.type
_entity_poly.pdbx_seq_one_letter_code
_entity_poly.pdbx_strand_id
1 'polypeptide(L)'
;MGVARYVNMAFIGTGLLAYVVLSELFAWTLMFFGSAANSQVIGHNFRVAELIGLLVAAGLVVWLKRDERVSTFAMEVGNELSKVTWPTWPETKLGTIVVMITTIIIAMILGTFDYLWAAVTSLIYDV
;
A
#
# COMPACT_ATOMS: atom_id res chain seq x y z
N MET A 1 9.48 25.75 7.38
CA MET A 1 9.04 25.86 5.97
C MET A 1 9.15 24.54 5.18
N GLY A 2 10.06 23.62 5.51
CA GLY A 2 10.14 22.32 4.81
C GLY A 2 8.93 21.41 5.03
N VAL A 3 8.52 21.21 6.29
CA VAL A 3 7.46 20.24 6.68
C VAL A 3 6.13 20.49 5.98
N ALA A 4 5.66 21.75 5.94
CA ALA A 4 4.40 22.10 5.26
C ALA A 4 4.41 21.74 3.75
N ARG A 5 5.57 21.80 3.09
CA ARG A 5 5.70 21.38 1.68
C ARG A 5 5.54 19.86 1.55
N TYR A 6 6.16 19.08 2.43
CA TYR A 6 6.04 17.63 2.43
C TYR A 6 4.62 17.16 2.78
N VAL A 7 3.96 17.83 3.74
CA VAL A 7 2.56 17.57 4.10
C VAL A 7 1.64 17.86 2.90
N ASN A 8 1.85 18.97 2.20
CA ASN A 8 1.10 19.29 0.99
C ASN A 8 1.30 18.25 -0.13
N MET A 9 2.53 17.75 -0.32
CA MET A 9 2.82 16.66 -1.26
C MET A 9 2.15 15.35 -0.83
N ALA A 10 2.12 15.05 0.46
CA ALA A 10 1.44 13.87 1.00
C ALA A 10 -0.07 13.89 0.67
N PHE A 11 -0.74 15.04 0.84
CA PHE A 11 -2.16 15.18 0.46
C PHE A 11 -2.40 14.96 -1.04
N ILE A 12 -1.47 15.40 -1.91
CA ILE A 12 -1.55 15.12 -3.36
C ILE A 12 -1.38 13.61 -3.61
N GLY A 13 -0.41 12.97 -2.94
CA GLY A 13 -0.21 11.53 -3.01
C GLY A 13 -1.42 10.72 -2.56
N THR A 14 -2.03 11.10 -1.43
CA THR A 14 -3.30 10.51 -0.95
C THR A 14 -4.42 10.70 -1.96
N GLY A 15 -4.49 11.86 -2.61
CA GLY A 15 -5.44 12.11 -3.69
C GLY A 15 -5.27 11.20 -4.90
N LEU A 16 -4.02 10.95 -5.32
CA LEU A 16 -3.70 10.03 -6.40
C LEU A 16 -4.05 8.58 -6.03
N LEU A 17 -3.72 8.15 -4.82
CA LEU A 17 -4.10 6.82 -4.32
C LEU A 17 -5.63 6.68 -4.24
N ALA A 18 -6.31 7.69 -3.71
CA ALA A 18 -7.78 7.72 -3.67
C ALA A 18 -8.36 7.66 -5.08
N TYR A 19 -7.78 8.36 -6.05
CA TYR A 19 -8.21 8.28 -7.45
C TYR A 19 -8.11 6.86 -8.00
N VAL A 20 -6.97 6.18 -7.83
CA VAL A 20 -6.76 4.81 -8.33
C VAL A 20 -7.77 3.84 -7.72
N VAL A 21 -8.06 3.96 -6.43
CA VAL A 21 -9.03 3.09 -5.76
C VAL A 21 -10.46 3.44 -6.17
N LEU A 22 -10.82 4.73 -6.17
CA LEU A 22 -12.17 5.18 -6.48
C LEU A 22 -12.55 4.92 -7.93
N SER A 23 -11.63 5.09 -8.89
CA SER A 23 -11.91 4.83 -10.30
C SER A 23 -12.31 3.37 -10.55
N GLU A 24 -11.64 2.41 -9.89
CA GLU A 24 -12.01 0.99 -9.98
C GLU A 24 -13.33 0.68 -9.27
N LEU A 25 -13.58 1.28 -8.11
CA LEU A 25 -14.88 1.14 -7.40
C LEU A 25 -16.04 1.69 -8.25
N PHE A 26 -15.85 2.85 -8.88
CA PHE A 26 -16.83 3.43 -9.80
C PHE A 26 -17.00 2.59 -11.07
N ALA A 27 -15.93 2.00 -11.59
CA ALA A 27 -16.03 1.11 -12.74
C ALA A 27 -16.84 -0.14 -12.40
N TRP A 28 -16.58 -0.78 -11.26
CA TRP A 28 -17.32 -1.95 -10.81
C TRP A 28 -18.81 -1.63 -10.56
N THR A 29 -19.09 -0.52 -9.88
CA THR A 29 -20.49 -0.10 -9.62
C THR A 29 -21.24 0.23 -10.90
N LEU A 30 -20.64 0.96 -11.85
CA LEU A 30 -21.28 1.26 -13.14
C LEU A 30 -21.50 -0.01 -13.98
N MET A 31 -20.56 -0.95 -13.97
CA MET A 31 -20.73 -2.24 -14.65
C MET A 31 -21.86 -3.08 -14.05
N PHE A 32 -22.07 -3.01 -12.72
CA PHE A 32 -23.17 -3.68 -12.04
C PHE A 32 -24.54 -3.16 -12.52
N PHE A 33 -24.68 -1.85 -12.76
CA PHE A 33 -25.93 -1.23 -13.26
C PHE A 33 -26.11 -1.34 -14.78
N GLY A 34 -25.09 -1.76 -15.52
CA GLY A 34 -25.16 -2.04 -16.95
C GLY A 34 -23.89 -1.66 -17.70
N SER A 35 -23.41 -2.55 -18.58
CA SER A 35 -22.14 -2.39 -19.31
C SER A 35 -22.09 -1.11 -20.20
N ALA A 36 -23.24 -0.61 -20.66
CA ALA A 36 -23.34 0.61 -21.46
C ALA A 36 -23.15 1.91 -20.67
N ALA A 37 -23.21 1.86 -19.32
CA ALA A 37 -23.06 3.04 -18.48
C ALA A 37 -21.60 3.53 -18.39
N ASN A 38 -20.63 2.67 -18.71
CA ASN A 38 -19.20 3.02 -18.69
C ASN A 38 -18.71 3.35 -20.11
N SER A 39 -19.33 4.38 -20.71
CA SER A 39 -18.96 4.82 -22.05
C SER A 39 -17.53 5.40 -22.10
N GLN A 40 -16.87 5.23 -23.24
CA GLN A 40 -15.51 5.73 -23.47
C GLN A 40 -15.60 7.23 -23.75
N VAL A 41 -14.91 8.05 -22.96
CA VAL A 41 -15.03 9.52 -23.04
C VAL A 41 -13.88 10.13 -23.84
N ILE A 42 -12.63 9.73 -23.58
CA ILE A 42 -11.45 10.23 -24.33
C ILE A 42 -10.50 9.07 -24.63
N GLY A 43 -10.55 8.57 -25.86
CA GLY A 43 -9.76 7.40 -26.29
C GLY A 43 -10.20 6.09 -25.63
N HIS A 44 -9.52 5.00 -25.96
CA HIS A 44 -9.87 3.65 -25.49
C HIS A 44 -9.69 3.46 -23.97
N ASN A 45 -8.85 4.30 -23.36
CA ASN A 45 -8.36 4.10 -21.99
C ASN A 45 -9.04 4.99 -20.94
N PHE A 46 -9.83 6.00 -21.32
CA PHE A 46 -10.42 6.94 -20.36
C PHE A 46 -11.94 6.81 -20.32
N ARG A 47 -12.46 6.18 -19.26
CA ARG A 47 -13.88 5.85 -19.09
C ARG A 47 -14.60 6.83 -18.15
N VAL A 48 -15.94 6.85 -18.17
CA VAL A 48 -16.76 7.70 -17.27
C VAL A 48 -16.40 7.48 -15.79
N ALA A 49 -16.09 6.25 -15.39
CA ALA A 49 -15.65 5.92 -14.04
C ALA A 49 -14.39 6.67 -13.60
N GLU A 50 -13.44 6.93 -14.51
CA GLU A 50 -12.20 7.65 -14.22
C GLU A 50 -12.45 9.14 -14.01
N LEU A 51 -13.33 9.74 -14.81
CA LEU A 51 -13.74 11.13 -14.61
C LEU A 51 -14.43 11.35 -13.26
N ILE A 52 -15.39 10.48 -12.92
CA ILE A 52 -16.11 10.55 -11.64
C ILE A 52 -15.13 10.28 -10.49
N GLY A 53 -14.28 9.25 -10.62
CA GLY A 53 -13.25 8.93 -9.64
C GLY A 53 -12.30 10.11 -9.38
N LEU A 54 -11.86 10.81 -10.43
CA LEU A 54 -10.99 11.98 -10.31
C LEU A 54 -11.68 13.13 -9.58
N LEU A 55 -12.92 13.46 -9.96
CA LEU A 55 -13.67 14.56 -9.35
C LEU A 55 -13.96 14.29 -7.86
N VAL A 56 -14.37 13.06 -7.52
CA VAL A 56 -14.64 12.66 -6.15
C VAL A 56 -13.36 12.63 -5.33
N ALA A 57 -12.26 12.09 -5.87
CA ALA A 57 -10.96 12.08 -5.19
C ALA A 57 -10.45 13.51 -4.92
N ALA A 58 -10.54 14.40 -5.91
CA ALA A 58 -10.16 15.80 -5.76
C ALA A 58 -11.03 16.51 -4.70
N GLY A 59 -12.35 16.31 -4.75
CA GLY A 59 -13.28 16.86 -3.76
C GLY A 59 -12.98 16.38 -2.34
N LEU A 60 -12.69 15.08 -2.17
CA LEU A 60 -12.35 14.47 -0.89
C LEU A 60 -11.04 15.04 -0.32
N VAL A 61 -10.01 15.24 -1.14
CA VAL A 61 -8.75 15.86 -0.70
C VAL A 61 -8.93 17.31 -0.30
N VAL A 62 -9.69 18.09 -1.07
CA VAL A 62 -9.98 19.49 -0.73
C VAL A 62 -10.75 19.58 0.59
N TRP A 63 -11.71 18.68 0.79
CA TRP A 63 -12.46 18.59 2.04
C TRP A 63 -11.56 18.24 3.23
N LEU A 64 -10.72 17.20 3.11
CA LEU A 64 -9.75 16.81 4.13
C LEU A 64 -8.76 17.92 4.48
N LYS A 65 -8.31 18.71 3.49
CA LYS A 65 -7.42 19.84 3.72
C LYS A 65 -8.10 21.03 4.39
N ARG A 66 -9.40 21.20 4.19
CA ARG A 66 -10.17 22.27 4.85
C ARG A 66 -10.49 21.96 6.29
N ASP A 67 -10.52 20.69 6.67
CA ASP A 67 -10.71 20.31 8.06
C ASP A 67 -9.46 20.66 8.90
N GLU A 68 -9.64 21.56 9.87
CA GLU A 68 -8.55 22.07 10.70
C GLU A 68 -7.92 20.98 11.57
N ARG A 69 -8.70 19.98 12.00
CA ARG A 69 -8.17 18.89 12.83
C ARG A 69 -7.24 18.00 12.01
N VAL A 70 -7.66 17.64 10.81
CA VAL A 70 -6.86 16.80 9.90
C VAL A 70 -5.59 17.54 9.45
N SER A 71 -5.71 18.81 9.08
CA SER A 71 -4.54 19.60 8.67
C SER A 71 -3.54 19.81 9.80
N THR A 72 -4.01 20.07 11.02
CA THR A 72 -3.16 20.23 12.21
C THR A 72 -2.46 18.93 12.57
N PHE A 73 -3.20 17.82 12.61
CA PHE A 73 -2.64 16.49 12.86
C PHE A 73 -1.56 16.11 11.82
N ALA A 74 -1.82 16.35 10.54
CA ALA A 74 -0.86 16.05 9.47
C ALA A 74 0.45 16.88 9.64
N MET A 75 0.34 18.13 10.10
CA MET A 75 1.48 18.98 10.42
C MET A 75 2.25 18.47 11.63
N GLU A 76 1.57 18.03 12.69
CA GLU A 76 2.20 17.43 13.87
C GLU A 76 2.96 16.16 13.52
N VAL A 77 2.35 15.24 12.77
CA VAL A 77 3.02 14.02 12.28
C VAL A 77 4.24 14.38 11.43
N GLY A 78 4.13 15.36 10.52
CA GLY A 78 5.26 15.80 9.72
C GLY A 78 6.41 16.37 10.56
N ASN A 79 6.09 17.10 11.64
CA ASN A 79 7.10 17.60 12.57
C ASN A 79 7.75 16.45 13.36
N GLU A 80 6.98 15.45 13.79
CA GLU A 80 7.53 14.32 14.54
C GLU A 80 8.40 13.42 13.66
N LEU A 81 7.98 13.17 12.42
CA LEU A 81 8.77 12.45 11.43
C LEU A 81 10.09 13.15 11.10
N SER A 82 10.16 14.49 11.20
CA SER A 82 11.40 15.22 10.99
C SER A 82 12.45 14.99 12.10
N LYS A 83 12.01 14.50 13.27
CA LYS A 83 12.89 14.12 14.38
C LYS A 83 13.37 12.67 14.27
N VAL A 84 12.73 11.85 13.43
CA VAL A 84 13.10 10.45 13.23
C VAL A 84 14.34 10.37 12.36
N THR A 85 15.41 9.78 12.90
CA THR A 85 16.61 9.44 12.16
C THR A 85 16.38 8.15 11.38
N TRP A 86 16.19 8.27 10.07
CA TRP A 86 16.10 7.11 9.19
C TRP A 86 17.47 6.43 9.03
N PRO A 87 17.52 5.08 9.00
CA PRO A 87 18.76 4.35 8.86
C PRO A 87 19.42 4.66 7.52
N THR A 88 20.75 4.60 7.52
CA THR A 88 21.53 4.73 6.29
C THR A 88 21.49 3.42 5.47
N TRP A 89 21.72 3.52 4.16
CA TRP A 89 21.75 2.35 3.26
C TRP A 89 22.62 1.18 3.76
N PRO A 90 23.84 1.41 4.31
CA PRO A 90 24.65 0.33 4.88
C PRO A 90 23.99 -0.34 6.08
N GLU A 91 23.39 0.43 6.99
CA GLU A 91 22.70 -0.09 8.18
C GLU A 91 21.48 -0.94 7.80
N THR A 92 20.68 -0.47 6.83
CA THR A 92 19.55 -1.25 6.31
C THR A 92 20.01 -2.58 5.70
N LYS A 93 21.10 -2.56 4.92
CA LYS A 93 21.66 -3.78 4.32
C LYS A 93 22.13 -4.77 5.38
N LEU A 94 22.83 -4.29 6.42
CA LEU A 94 23.26 -5.15 7.53
C LEU A 94 22.07 -5.78 8.23
N GLY A 95 21.02 -5.00 8.52
CA GLY A 95 19.77 -5.52 9.09
C GLY A 95 19.15 -6.64 8.22
N THR A 96 19.05 -6.43 6.91
CA THR A 96 18.51 -7.45 5.99
C THR A 96 19.36 -8.70 5.90
N ILE A 97 20.70 -8.57 5.96
CA ILE A 97 21.61 -9.72 5.92
C ILE A 97 21.45 -10.58 7.17
N VAL A 98 21.35 -9.94 8.35
CA VAL A 98 21.11 -10.67 9.61
C VAL A 98 19.81 -11.45 9.53
N VAL A 99 18.71 -10.80 9.11
CA VAL A 99 17.41 -11.48 8.96
C VAL A 99 17.52 -12.65 7.98
N MET A 100 18.11 -12.44 6.81
CA MET A 100 18.29 -13.49 5.80
C MET A 100 19.02 -14.72 6.36
N ILE A 101 20.13 -14.51 7.10
CA ILE A 101 20.89 -15.59 7.72
C ILE A 101 20.04 -16.32 8.76
N THR A 102 19.35 -15.58 9.64
CA THR A 102 18.51 -16.19 10.68
C THR A 102 17.37 -17.03 10.07
N THR A 103 16.75 -16.54 9.00
CA THR A 103 15.70 -17.28 8.28
C THR A 103 16.24 -18.56 7.63
N ILE A 104 17.43 -18.51 7.02
CA ILE A 104 18.07 -19.69 6.42
C ILE A 104 18.35 -20.76 7.49
N ILE A 105 18.87 -20.36 8.65
CA ILE A 105 19.14 -21.28 9.76
C ILE A 105 17.84 -21.95 10.23
N ILE A 106 16.79 -21.16 10.48
CA ILE A 106 15.50 -21.69 10.92
C ILE A 106 14.90 -22.62 9.86
N ALA A 107 14.98 -22.24 8.58
CA ALA A 107 14.49 -23.08 7.47
C ALA A 107 15.23 -24.41 7.38
N MET A 108 16.55 -24.44 7.59
CA MET A 108 17.31 -25.69 7.63
C MET A 108 16.89 -26.59 8.81
N ILE A 109 16.67 -26.00 9.99
CA ILE A 109 16.22 -26.75 11.17
C ILE A 109 14.84 -27.36 10.89
N LEU A 110 13.88 -26.54 10.46
CA LEU A 110 12.53 -27.01 10.15
C LEU A 110 12.53 -28.05 9.03
N GLY A 111 13.25 -27.81 7.94
CA GLY A 111 13.36 -28.77 6.85
C GLY A 111 13.98 -30.10 7.27
N THR A 112 14.92 -30.07 8.24
CA THR A 112 15.46 -31.31 8.83
C THR A 112 14.39 -32.06 9.62
N PHE A 113 13.62 -31.36 10.45
CA PHE A 113 12.51 -31.97 11.19
C PHE A 113 11.45 -32.55 10.25
N ASP A 114 11.08 -31.82 9.19
CA ASP A 114 10.13 -32.30 8.19
C ASP A 114 10.61 -33.61 7.54
N TYR A 115 11.90 -33.70 7.21
CA TYR A 115 12.49 -34.92 6.64
C TYR A 115 12.52 -36.09 7.62
N LEU A 116 12.85 -35.82 8.89
CA LEU A 116 12.84 -36.84 9.94
C LEU A 116 11.44 -37.38 10.18
N TRP A 117 10.44 -36.49 10.26
CA TRP A 117 9.05 -36.90 10.43
C TRP A 117 8.53 -37.67 9.22
N ALA A 118 8.87 -37.25 8.00
CA ALA A 118 8.53 -37.99 6.79
C ALA A 118 9.08 -39.42 6.82
N ALA A 119 10.34 -39.59 7.23
CA ALA A 119 10.98 -40.91 7.33
C ALA A 119 10.37 -41.79 8.44
N VAL A 120 10.02 -41.20 9.59
CA VAL A 120 9.35 -41.92 10.69
C VAL A 120 7.95 -42.36 10.26
N THR A 121 7.18 -41.47 9.65
CA THR A 121 5.83 -41.79 9.20
C THR A 121 5.83 -42.83 8.07
N SER A 122 6.74 -42.73 7.10
CA SER A 122 6.84 -43.75 6.04
C SER A 122 7.17 -45.12 6.61
N LEU A 123 8.10 -45.20 7.57
CA LEU A 123 8.44 -46.48 8.22
C LEU A 123 7.25 -47.11 8.95
N ILE A 124 6.36 -46.31 9.55
CA ILE A 124 5.17 -46.82 10.26
C ILE A 124 4.09 -47.27 9.27
N TYR A 125 3.89 -46.56 8.17
CA TYR A 125 2.86 -46.89 7.17
C TYR A 125 3.28 -48.00 6.20
N ASP A 126 4.59 -48.19 5.98
CA ASP A 126 5.14 -49.27 5.14
C ASP A 126 5.31 -50.61 5.89
N VAL A 127 4.95 -50.68 7.19
CA VAL A 127 4.86 -51.91 8.01
C VAL A 127 3.40 -52.32 8.17
#